data_AF-A0A0G1NQB3-F1
#
_entry.id   AF-A0A0G1NQB3-F1
#
_cell.length_a   1.000
_cell.length_b   1.000
_cell.length_c   1.000
_cell.angle_alpha   90.00
_cell.angle_beta   90.00
_cell.angle_gamma   90.00
#
_symmetry.space_group_name_H-M   'P 1'
#
loop_
_entity.id
_entity.type
_entity.pdbx_description
1 polymer ?
#
loop_
_entity_poly.entity_id
_entity_poly.type
_entity_poly.pdbx_seq_one_letter_code
_entity_poly.pdbx_strand_id
1 'polypeptide(L)'
;SLQDLLPEAFALARESAKRTLGQRHFDVQIIGGTVLHEGKIAEMKTGEGKTLVATLPAYLNALEGKGVHVVTVNDYLAKRDAVWMGQIYDALGFSVGCITHESSYRYDATYQQAQKDKSQEADDERDARERRRTRPILRTVQTMNSDLIFCATIWCMIWRSRCSVGITWPLSTKLIPF
;
A
#
# COMPACT_ATOMS: atom_id res chain seq x y z
N SER A 1 -15.11 14.78 12.79
CA SER A 1 -15.35 14.13 11.49
C SER A 1 -14.00 13.86 10.83
N LEU A 2 -13.91 13.01 9.80
CA LEU A 2 -12.65 12.79 9.06
C LEU A 2 -12.03 14.09 8.54
N GLN A 3 -12.88 15.02 8.09
CA GLN A 3 -12.43 16.29 7.52
C GLN A 3 -11.75 17.18 8.57
N ASP A 4 -12.19 17.12 9.83
CA ASP A 4 -11.57 17.87 10.93
C ASP A 4 -10.16 17.33 11.24
N LEU A 5 -9.93 16.03 10.99
CA LEU A 5 -8.63 15.38 11.18
C LEU A 5 -7.70 15.53 9.99
N LEU A 6 -8.18 16.04 8.85
CA LEU A 6 -7.38 16.14 7.62
C LEU A 6 -6.05 16.88 7.82
N PRO A 7 -6.01 18.07 8.47
CA PRO A 7 -4.76 18.80 8.66
C PRO A 7 -3.77 18.03 9.54
N GLU A 8 -4.23 17.44 10.64
CA GLU A 8 -3.41 16.69 11.59
C GLU A 8 -2.89 15.39 10.99
N ALA A 9 -3.77 14.65 10.31
CA ALA A 9 -3.42 13.40 9.66
C ALA A 9 -2.40 13.62 8.52
N PHE A 10 -2.58 14.67 7.73
CA PHE A 10 -1.64 15.01 6.65
C PHE A 10 -0.30 15.48 7.20
N ALA A 11 -0.31 16.23 8.32
CA ALA A 11 0.93 16.60 9.01
C ALA A 11 1.70 15.37 9.53
N LEU A 12 1.01 14.40 10.12
CA LEU A 12 1.60 13.15 10.62
C LEU A 12 2.18 12.30 9.48
N ALA A 13 1.42 12.11 8.39
CA ALA A 13 1.87 11.37 7.23
C ALA A 13 3.10 12.03 6.57
N ARG A 14 3.10 13.36 6.47
CA ARG A 14 4.24 14.14 5.95
C ARG A 14 5.49 14.03 6.84
N GLU A 15 5.32 14.13 8.15
CA GLU A 15 6.46 14.01 9.08
C GLU A 15 7.01 12.58 9.08
N SER A 16 6.14 11.58 8.96
CA SER A 16 6.53 10.17 8.82
C SER A 16 7.31 9.91 7.54
N ALA A 17 6.86 10.45 6.40
CA ALA A 17 7.59 10.38 5.13
C ALA A 17 8.98 11.05 5.20
N LYS A 18 9.08 12.19 5.90
CA LYS A 18 10.35 12.88 6.12
C LYS A 18 11.32 12.05 6.96
N ARG A 19 10.84 11.39 8.03
CA ARG A 19 11.69 10.62 8.94
C ARG A 19 12.10 9.25 8.40
N THR A 20 11.22 8.61 7.64
CA THR A 20 11.45 7.26 7.09
C THR A 20 12.20 7.31 5.76
N LEU A 21 11.68 8.08 4.79
CA LEU A 21 12.22 8.13 3.43
C LEU A 21 13.11 9.33 3.15
N GLY A 22 13.20 10.29 4.08
CA GLY A 22 13.88 11.57 3.83
C GLY A 22 13.13 12.49 2.87
N GLN A 23 11.87 12.17 2.54
CA GLN A 23 11.07 12.90 1.55
C GLN A 23 9.96 13.68 2.24
N ARG A 24 10.02 15.01 2.16
CA ARG A 24 8.97 15.89 2.67
C ARG A 24 7.99 16.21 1.55
N HIS A 25 6.70 16.04 1.80
CA HIS A 25 5.68 16.45 0.84
C HIS A 25 5.75 17.95 0.53
N PHE A 26 5.68 18.28 -0.76
CA PHE A 26 5.52 19.63 -1.27
C PHE A 26 4.07 20.10 -1.14
N ASP A 27 3.84 21.40 -1.21
CA ASP A 27 2.51 21.98 -1.00
C ASP A 27 1.53 21.55 -2.10
N VAL A 28 2.02 21.43 -3.34
CA VAL A 28 1.24 20.87 -4.47
C VAL A 28 0.83 19.41 -4.24
N GLN A 29 1.65 18.63 -3.53
CA GLN A 29 1.35 17.24 -3.20
C GLN A 29 0.29 17.15 -2.11
N ILE A 30 0.32 18.07 -1.14
CA ILE A 30 -0.71 18.18 -0.10
C ILE A 30 -2.06 18.50 -0.75
N ILE A 31 -2.09 19.47 -1.67
CA ILE A 31 -3.30 19.81 -2.43
C ILE A 31 -3.81 18.60 -3.23
N GLY A 32 -2.91 17.89 -3.93
CA GLY A 32 -3.26 16.66 -4.65
C GLY A 32 -3.84 15.58 -3.74
N GLY A 33 -3.31 15.44 -2.52
CA GLY A 33 -3.83 14.53 -1.50
C GLY A 33 -5.25 14.88 -1.05
N THR A 34 -5.54 16.17 -0.85
CA THR A 34 -6.89 16.66 -0.50
C THR A 34 -7.89 16.36 -1.61
N VAL A 35 -7.52 16.61 -2.87
CA VAL A 35 -8.37 16.30 -4.03
C VAL A 35 -8.69 14.81 -4.11
N LEU A 36 -7.70 13.94 -3.86
CA LEU A 36 -7.92 12.48 -3.82
C LEU A 36 -8.82 12.05 -2.65
N HIS A 37 -8.67 12.66 -1.47
CA HIS A 37 -9.54 12.38 -0.32
C HIS A 37 -11.00 12.77 -0.60
N GLU A 38 -11.24 13.84 -1.36
CA GLU A 38 -12.57 14.26 -1.80
C GLU A 38 -13.20 13.35 -2.88
N GLY A 39 -12.49 12.30 -3.32
CA GLY A 39 -12.98 11.39 -4.38
C GLY A 39 -12.88 11.98 -5.79
N LYS A 40 -12.07 13.01 -5.99
CA LYS A 40 -11.82 13.64 -7.30
C LYS A 40 -10.53 13.12 -7.93
N ILE A 41 -10.36 13.40 -9.22
CA ILE A 41 -9.15 13.04 -9.96
C ILE A 41 -8.10 14.14 -9.79
N ALA A 42 -6.97 13.81 -9.16
CA ALA A 42 -5.82 14.70 -9.08
C ALA A 42 -4.91 14.52 -10.30
N GLU A 43 -4.96 15.46 -11.25
CA GLU A 43 -4.01 15.49 -12.36
C GLU A 43 -2.67 16.04 -11.89
N MET A 44 -1.61 15.27 -12.13
CA MET A 44 -0.24 15.59 -11.74
C MET A 44 0.69 15.16 -12.87
N LYS A 45 1.78 15.88 -13.12
CA LYS A 45 2.77 15.46 -14.12
C LYS A 45 3.64 14.31 -13.59
N THR A 46 4.25 13.57 -14.51
CA THR A 46 5.25 12.55 -14.15
C THR A 46 6.42 13.21 -13.43
N GLY A 47 6.87 12.63 -12.32
CA GLY A 47 7.94 13.19 -11.50
C GLY A 47 7.48 14.04 -10.32
N GLU A 48 6.20 14.43 -10.26
CA GLU A 48 5.65 15.20 -9.13
C GLU A 48 5.40 14.35 -7.87
N GLY A 49 5.74 13.06 -7.89
CA GLY A 49 5.63 12.18 -6.72
C GLY A 49 4.22 11.65 -6.43
N LYS A 50 3.46 11.25 -7.46
CA LYS A 50 2.10 10.66 -7.35
C LYS A 50 2.00 9.56 -6.28
N THR A 51 3.00 8.67 -6.23
CA THR A 51 3.05 7.58 -5.23
C THR A 51 3.15 8.12 -3.81
N LEU A 52 3.98 9.15 -3.58
CA LEU A 52 4.12 9.78 -2.27
C LEU A 52 2.84 10.55 -1.89
N VAL A 53 2.17 11.19 -2.85
CA VAL A 53 0.90 11.90 -2.63
C VAL A 53 -0.20 10.94 -2.15
N ALA A 54 -0.29 9.74 -2.72
CA ALA A 54 -1.30 8.75 -2.37
C ALA A 54 -1.24 8.33 -0.89
N THR A 55 -0.10 8.49 -0.21
CA THR A 55 0.04 8.16 1.22
C THR A 55 -0.81 9.03 2.15
N LEU A 56 -1.03 10.29 1.79
CA LEU A 56 -1.81 11.24 2.59
C LEU A 56 -3.29 10.81 2.72
N PRO A 57 -4.06 10.68 1.61
CA PRO A 57 -5.45 10.27 1.70
C PRO A 57 -5.58 8.80 2.13
N ALA A 58 -4.61 7.94 1.80
CA ALA A 58 -4.66 6.54 2.21
C ALA A 58 -4.56 6.38 3.73
N TYR A 59 -3.64 7.12 4.38
CA TYR A 59 -3.55 7.14 5.84
C TYR A 59 -4.83 7.70 6.48
N LEU A 60 -5.30 8.87 6.01
CA LEU A 60 -6.50 9.50 6.56
C LEU A 60 -7.73 8.59 6.48
N ASN A 61 -7.96 7.95 5.33
CA ASN A 61 -9.11 7.06 5.15
C ASN A 61 -8.94 5.73 5.91
N ALA A 62 -7.71 5.26 6.11
CA ALA A 62 -7.46 4.04 6.87
C ALA A 62 -7.82 4.18 8.36
N LEU A 63 -7.83 5.41 8.90
CA LEU A 63 -8.27 5.69 10.28
C LEU A 63 -9.74 5.32 10.54
N GLU A 64 -10.57 5.18 9.51
CA GLU A 64 -11.96 4.68 9.67
C GLU A 64 -12.04 3.18 9.99
N GLY A 65 -10.95 2.42 9.85
CA GLY A 65 -10.92 0.98 10.08
C GLY A 65 -11.62 0.14 9.01
N LYS A 66 -12.03 0.74 7.89
CA LYS A 66 -12.64 0.04 6.74
C LYS A 66 -11.62 -0.53 5.75
N GLY A 67 -10.35 -0.15 5.93
CA GLY A 67 -9.26 -0.45 5.01
C GLY A 67 -9.25 0.45 3.76
N VAL A 68 -8.09 0.55 3.11
CA VAL A 68 -7.91 1.34 1.89
C VAL A 68 -7.14 0.56 0.83
N HIS A 69 -7.64 0.60 -0.41
CA HIS A 69 -7.03 -0.09 -1.54
C HIS A 69 -6.32 0.91 -2.47
N VAL A 70 -5.03 0.72 -2.68
CA VAL A 70 -4.24 1.46 -3.66
C VAL A 70 -4.04 0.57 -4.88
N VAL A 71 -4.66 0.95 -6.00
CA VAL A 71 -4.66 0.14 -7.23
C VAL A 71 -3.56 0.62 -8.18
N THR A 72 -2.72 -0.29 -8.63
CA THR A 72 -1.66 -0.04 -9.62
C THR A 72 -1.88 -0.86 -10.89
N VAL A 73 -1.27 -0.44 -11.99
CA VAL A 73 -1.45 -1.09 -13.30
C VAL A 73 -0.81 -2.48 -13.41
N ASN A 74 0.18 -2.79 -12.57
CA ASN A 74 0.87 -4.08 -12.60
C ASN A 74 1.39 -4.51 -11.21
N ASP A 75 1.74 -5.79 -11.12
CA ASP A 75 2.26 -6.47 -9.93
C ASP A 75 3.59 -5.91 -9.46
N TYR A 76 4.46 -5.50 -10.39
CA TYR A 76 5.75 -4.91 -10.06
C TYR A 76 5.59 -3.59 -9.30
N LEU A 77 4.74 -2.69 -9.80
CA LEU A 77 4.44 -1.41 -9.18
C LEU A 77 3.74 -1.60 -7.83
N ALA A 78 2.82 -2.57 -7.72
CA ALA A 78 2.17 -2.91 -6.46
C ALA A 78 3.21 -3.31 -5.40
N LYS A 79 4.10 -4.27 -5.73
CA LYS A 79 5.14 -4.74 -4.80
C LYS A 79 6.12 -3.63 -4.44
N ARG A 80 6.58 -2.87 -5.44
CA ARG A 80 7.52 -1.76 -5.24
C ARG A 80 6.92 -0.70 -4.32
N ASP A 81 5.70 -0.25 -4.60
CA ASP A 81 5.06 0.83 -3.84
C ASP A 81 4.65 0.35 -2.44
N ALA A 82 4.27 -0.92 -2.28
CA ALA A 82 4.02 -1.53 -0.97
C ALA A 82 5.28 -1.60 -0.10
N VAL A 83 6.45 -1.92 -0.68
CA VAL A 83 7.73 -1.92 0.07
C VAL A 83 8.18 -0.50 0.38
N TRP A 84 8.07 0.40 -0.60
CA TRP A 84 8.57 1.76 -0.47
C TRP A 84 7.72 2.58 0.50
N MET A 85 6.40 2.62 0.29
CA MET A 85 5.47 3.35 1.15
C MET A 85 5.15 2.57 2.43
N GLY A 86 5.38 1.26 2.46
CA GLY A 86 5.20 0.41 3.64
C GLY A 86 5.93 0.93 4.87
N GLN A 87 7.12 1.50 4.69
CA GLN A 87 7.90 2.13 5.77
C GLN A 87 7.17 3.29 6.46
N ILE A 88 6.42 4.09 5.69
CA ILE A 88 5.65 5.22 6.23
C ILE A 88 4.49 4.70 7.07
N TYR A 89 3.75 3.73 6.54
CA TYR A 89 2.57 3.18 7.20
C TYR A 89 2.93 2.37 8.45
N ASP A 90 4.00 1.59 8.39
CA ASP A 90 4.54 0.84 9.53
C ASP A 90 4.98 1.77 10.66
N ALA A 91 5.65 2.89 10.33
CA ALA A 91 6.00 3.92 11.31
C ALA A 91 4.77 4.61 11.94
N LEU A 92 3.64 4.64 11.23
CA LEU A 92 2.35 5.13 11.71
C LEU A 92 1.52 4.06 12.42
N GLY A 93 2.00 2.81 12.49
CA GLY A 93 1.33 1.68 13.14
C GLY A 93 0.29 0.95 12.28
N PHE A 94 0.25 1.22 10.98
CA PHE A 94 -0.68 0.58 10.03
C PHE A 94 -0.07 -0.66 9.39
N SER A 95 -0.91 -1.67 9.17
CA SER A 95 -0.50 -2.88 8.46
C SER A 95 -0.69 -2.76 6.95
N VAL A 96 0.33 -3.17 6.19
CA VAL A 96 0.33 -3.09 4.72
C VAL A 96 0.38 -4.47 4.09
N GLY A 97 -0.57 -4.73 3.19
CA GLY A 97 -0.62 -5.89 2.33
C GLY A 97 -0.36 -5.55 0.87
N CYS A 98 0.17 -6.49 0.10
CA CYS A 98 0.31 -6.41 -1.36
C CYS A 98 -0.26 -7.65 -2.03
N ILE A 99 -1.30 -7.48 -2.84
CA ILE A 99 -1.94 -8.54 -3.63
C ILE A 99 -1.37 -8.52 -5.03
N THR A 100 -0.89 -9.67 -5.48
CA THR A 100 -0.44 -9.92 -6.85
C THR A 100 -1.17 -11.12 -7.43
N HIS A 101 -1.01 -11.36 -8.73
CA HIS A 101 -1.76 -12.41 -9.43
C HIS A 101 -1.59 -13.80 -8.80
N GLU A 102 -0.36 -14.14 -8.41
CA GLU A 102 -0.02 -15.50 -7.94
C GLU A 102 0.02 -15.63 -6.42
N SER A 103 0.20 -14.52 -5.70
CA SER A 103 0.47 -14.56 -4.26
C SER A 103 0.13 -13.26 -3.56
N SER A 104 0.02 -13.37 -2.24
CA SER A 104 -0.30 -12.27 -1.35
C SER A 104 0.82 -12.07 -0.33
N TYR A 105 1.17 -10.82 -0.08
CA TYR A 105 2.30 -10.44 0.77
C TYR A 105 1.87 -9.47 1.86
N ARG A 106 2.54 -9.51 3.00
CA ARG A 106 2.43 -8.53 4.08
C ARG A 106 3.78 -7.89 4.32
N TYR A 107 3.79 -6.57 4.48
CA TYR A 107 4.98 -5.82 4.89
C TYR A 107 5.36 -6.15 6.34
N ASP A 108 6.63 -6.47 6.56
CA ASP A 108 7.22 -6.76 7.87
C ASP A 108 8.65 -6.24 7.94
N ALA A 109 8.84 -5.10 8.62
CA ALA A 109 10.14 -4.43 8.76
C ALA A 109 11.22 -5.31 9.43
N THR A 110 10.82 -6.30 10.22
CA THR A 110 11.74 -7.19 10.95
C THR A 110 12.16 -8.40 10.13
N TYR A 111 11.55 -8.61 8.96
CA TYR A 111 11.82 -9.77 8.12
C TYR A 111 13.26 -9.73 7.57
N GLN A 112 14.15 -10.44 8.25
CA GLN A 112 15.44 -10.81 7.72
C GLN A 112 15.25 -12.11 6.94
N GLN A 113 15.53 -12.11 5.63
CA GLN A 113 15.55 -13.35 4.85
C GLN A 113 16.41 -14.39 5.55
N ALA A 114 15.79 -15.42 6.12
CA ALA A 114 16.49 -16.62 6.53
C ALA A 114 16.99 -17.30 5.26
N GLN A 115 18.25 -17.05 4.91
CA GLN A 115 19.13 -17.87 4.07
C GLN A 115 18.44 -19.02 3.31
N LYS A 116 18.01 -18.76 2.06
CA LYS A 116 17.66 -19.72 0.98
C LYS A 116 17.14 -18.84 -0.18
N ASP A 117 17.77 -18.75 -1.34
CA ASP A 117 18.12 -19.87 -2.23
C ASP A 117 19.55 -19.77 -2.79
N LYS A 118 20.37 -20.78 -2.48
CA LYS A 118 21.68 -21.05 -3.10
C LYS A 118 21.55 -21.59 -4.55
N SER A 119 20.52 -21.19 -5.31
CA SER A 119 20.22 -21.79 -6.63
C SER A 119 19.91 -20.80 -7.76
N GLN A 120 20.04 -19.49 -7.55
CA GLN A 120 20.02 -18.49 -8.64
C GLN A 120 21.31 -17.65 -8.68
N GLU A 121 22.45 -18.27 -8.43
CA GLU A 121 23.77 -17.62 -8.48
C GLU A 121 24.43 -17.64 -9.88
N ALA A 122 23.75 -18.04 -10.96
CA ALA A 122 24.42 -18.26 -12.24
C ALA A 122 24.31 -17.17 -13.33
N ASP A 123 23.30 -16.27 -13.38
CA ASP A 123 23.06 -15.53 -14.64
C ASP A 123 23.03 -13.99 -14.65
N ASP A 124 23.07 -13.24 -13.54
CA ASP A 124 22.94 -11.76 -13.64
C ASP A 124 24.00 -10.97 -12.86
N GLU A 125 25.26 -11.02 -13.31
CA GLU A 125 26.33 -10.15 -12.81
C GLU A 125 26.17 -8.66 -13.21
N ARG A 126 25.13 -8.29 -13.98
CA ARG A 126 24.90 -6.90 -14.40
C ARG A 126 24.01 -6.05 -13.47
N ASP A 127 23.23 -6.67 -12.57
CA ASP A 127 22.27 -5.96 -11.69
C ASP A 127 22.71 -5.86 -10.22
N ALA A 128 23.99 -6.13 -9.93
CA ALA A 128 24.52 -6.21 -8.56
C ALA A 128 24.56 -4.86 -7.81
N ARG A 129 24.47 -3.73 -8.52
CA ARG A 129 24.51 -2.39 -7.91
C ARG A 129 23.15 -1.91 -7.42
N GLU A 130 22.07 -2.39 -8.03
CA GLU A 130 20.70 -1.97 -7.73
C GLU A 130 20.03 -2.85 -6.65
N ARG A 131 20.39 -4.14 -6.60
CA ARG A 131 19.92 -5.12 -5.59
C ARG A 131 20.36 -4.83 -4.14
N ARG A 132 21.28 -3.89 -3.89
CA ARG A 132 21.74 -3.57 -2.52
C ARG A 132 20.78 -2.68 -1.72
N ARG A 133 19.82 -2.00 -2.35
CA ARG A 133 18.99 -0.97 -1.67
C ARG A 133 17.55 -1.38 -1.38
N THR A 134 17.02 -2.42 -2.01
CA THR A 134 15.64 -2.87 -1.79
C THR A 134 15.61 -4.36 -1.51
N ARG A 135 15.95 -4.73 -0.28
CA ARG A 135 15.71 -6.08 0.24
C ARG A 135 14.19 -6.31 0.32
N PRO A 136 13.66 -7.49 -0.02
CA PRO A 136 12.22 -7.73 0.04
C PRO A 136 11.77 -7.82 1.51
N ILE A 137 11.06 -6.79 1.98
CA ILE A 137 10.45 -6.65 3.32
C ILE A 137 9.05 -7.30 3.35
N LEU A 138 8.71 -8.09 2.32
CA LEU A 138 7.38 -8.66 2.10
C LEU A 138 7.38 -10.15 2.45
N ARG A 139 6.62 -10.52 3.49
CA ARG A 139 6.37 -11.92 3.88
C ARG A 139 5.14 -12.46 3.16
N THR A 140 5.25 -13.62 2.52
CA THR A 140 4.08 -14.29 1.92
C THR A 140 3.11 -14.73 3.01
N VAL A 141 1.82 -14.42 2.83
CA VAL A 141 0.74 -14.78 3.75
C VAL A 141 -0.36 -15.53 3.02
N GLN A 142 -1.03 -16.46 3.73
CA GLN A 142 -2.16 -17.23 3.19
C GLN A 142 -3.51 -16.51 3.35
N THR A 143 -3.64 -15.64 4.37
CA THR A 143 -4.85 -14.86 4.66
C THR A 143 -4.50 -13.40 4.92
N MET A 144 -5.27 -12.48 4.36
CA MET A 144 -4.92 -11.07 4.30
C MET A 144 -5.89 -10.23 5.14
N ASN A 145 -5.46 -9.87 6.35
CA ASN A 145 -6.10 -8.87 7.19
C ASN A 145 -5.11 -7.71 7.35
N SER A 146 -5.23 -6.69 6.50
CA SER A 146 -4.37 -5.50 6.51
C SER A 146 -5.19 -4.25 6.25
N ASP A 147 -4.85 -3.18 6.96
CA ASP A 147 -5.54 -1.89 6.91
C ASP A 147 -5.31 -1.17 5.57
N LEU A 148 -4.17 -1.43 4.94
CA LEU A 148 -3.81 -0.93 3.62
C LEU A 148 -3.48 -2.08 2.69
N ILE A 149 -4.09 -2.08 1.51
CA ILE A 149 -3.87 -3.12 0.51
C ILE A 149 -3.44 -2.46 -0.80
N PHE A 150 -2.21 -2.74 -1.22
CA PHE A 150 -1.76 -2.47 -2.58
C PHE A 150 -2.22 -3.61 -3.47
N CYS A 151 -2.97 -3.30 -4.51
CA CYS A 151 -3.49 -4.29 -5.44
C CYS A 151 -2.99 -3.96 -6.83
N ALA A 152 -2.29 -4.89 -7.46
CA ALA A 152 -2.16 -4.83 -8.91
C ALA A 152 -3.53 -5.03 -9.54
N THR A 153 -3.79 -4.44 -10.70
CA THR A 153 -5.05 -4.64 -11.44
C THR A 153 -5.32 -6.12 -11.65
N ILE A 154 -6.04 -6.73 -10.72
CA ILE A 154 -6.92 -7.85 -10.99
C ILE A 154 -7.97 -7.24 -11.90
N TRP A 155 -8.00 -7.74 -13.12
CA TRP A 155 -8.94 -7.40 -14.18
C TRP A 155 -10.24 -6.79 -13.64
N CYS A 156 -10.53 -5.58 -14.12
CA CYS A 156 -11.73 -4.78 -13.92
C CYS A 156 -13.02 -5.52 -14.36
N MET A 157 -13.35 -6.65 -13.73
CA MET A 157 -14.52 -7.48 -14.03
C MET A 157 -15.41 -7.76 -12.80
N ILE A 158 -15.13 -7.14 -11.65
CA ILE A 158 -16.05 -7.10 -10.49
C ILE A 158 -16.39 -5.64 -10.14
N TRP A 159 -16.56 -4.79 -11.16
CA TRP A 159 -17.11 -3.44 -10.97
C TRP A 159 -18.12 -3.10 -12.07
N ARG A 160 -19.07 -4.01 -12.32
CA ARG A 160 -20.26 -3.69 -13.12
C ARG A 160 -21.54 -4.44 -12.75
N SER A 161 -21.64 -5.00 -11.53
CA SER A 161 -22.87 -5.68 -11.12
C SER A 161 -23.08 -5.68 -9.61
N ARG A 162 -23.22 -4.51 -8.98
CA ARG A 162 -24.06 -4.25 -7.77
C ARG A 162 -23.71 -2.90 -7.14
N CYS A 163 -24.04 -1.81 -7.83
CA CYS A 163 -24.58 -0.65 -7.13
C CYS A 163 -26.04 -0.98 -6.82
N SER A 164 -26.32 -1.45 -5.61
CA SER A 164 -27.60 -1.31 -4.90
C SER A 164 -27.53 -1.98 -3.53
N VAL A 165 -27.44 -1.14 -2.49
CA VAL A 165 -28.00 -1.33 -1.15
C VAL A 165 -27.37 -2.39 -0.22
N GLY A 166 -26.99 -1.96 0.99
CA GLY A 166 -27.10 -2.78 2.21
C GLY A 166 -25.81 -3.45 2.70
N ILE A 167 -25.07 -2.76 3.55
CA ILE A 167 -23.97 -3.29 4.35
C ILE A 167 -24.54 -4.19 5.46
N THR A 168 -24.21 -5.48 5.45
CA THR A 168 -24.05 -6.32 6.67
C THR A 168 -22.97 -7.36 6.40
N TRP A 169 -21.90 -7.36 7.20
CA TRP A 169 -20.88 -8.41 7.22
C TRP A 169 -21.10 -9.26 8.47
N PRO A 170 -21.31 -10.59 8.37
CA PRO A 170 -21.31 -11.43 9.55
C PRO A 170 -19.90 -11.94 9.86
N LEU A 171 -19.55 -11.83 11.14
CA LEU A 171 -18.43 -12.50 11.80
C LEU A 171 -18.51 -14.03 11.62
N SER A 172 -17.32 -14.62 11.47
CA SER A 172 -16.88 -15.91 12.03
C SER A 172 -17.96 -16.87 12.55
N THR A 173 -18.05 -18.08 11.98
CA THR A 173 -17.86 -19.34 12.74
C THR A 173 -18.00 -20.59 11.85
N LYS A 174 -17.16 -21.57 12.21
CA LYS A 174 -17.10 -23.00 11.84
C LYS A 174 -18.43 -23.65 11.40
N LEU A 175 -18.32 -24.60 10.45
CA LEU A 175 -18.88 -25.98 10.44
C LEU A 175 -18.57 -26.62 9.06
N ILE A 176 -17.57 -27.52 8.94
CA ILE A 176 -17.66 -29.01 8.77
C ILE A 176 -19.03 -29.60 8.31
N PRO A 177 -19.07 -30.77 7.64
CA PRO A 177 -19.45 -30.97 6.24
C PRO A 177 -20.76 -31.78 6.06
N PHE A 178 -21.30 -31.84 4.84
CA PHE A 178 -21.84 -33.05 4.18
C PHE A 178 -22.06 -32.75 2.70
#